data_AF-A0A8T3TRH6-F1
#
_entry.id   AF-A0A8T3TRH6-F1
#
_cell.length_a   1.000
_cell.length_b   1.000
_cell.length_c   1.000
_cell.angle_alpha   90.00
_cell.angle_beta   90.00
_cell.angle_gamma   90.00
#
_symmetry.space_group_name_H-M   'P 1'
#
loop_
_entity.id
_entity.type
_entity.pdbx_description
1 polymer ?
#
loop_
_entity_poly.entity_id
_entity_poly.type
_entity_poly.pdbx_seq_one_letter_code
_entity_poly.pdbx_strand_id
1 'polypeptide(L)'
;YEEVLDWSREASKDGPTRLLDVRTAGEYVGTDVRAARGGHIPGARHRNFEDLVAADGTLRPTEQVLAILRGSGVDPAEVRATYCQGAVRAALAWFVLHELAGLTEVKSYGGSWEEWGNRPDSPVTSPGEGSEASD
;
A
#
# COMPACT_ATOMS: atom_id res chain seq x y z
N TYR A 1 6.01 -12.71 1.72
CA TYR A 1 5.69 -12.90 0.30
C TYR A 1 4.37 -13.64 0.12
N GLU A 2 4.27 -14.95 0.42
CA GLU A 2 3.07 -15.76 0.13
C GLU A 2 1.75 -15.16 0.66
N GLU A 3 1.69 -14.73 1.93
CA GLU A 3 0.47 -14.10 2.47
C GLU A 3 0.07 -12.84 1.69
N VAL A 4 1.05 -12.03 1.27
CA VAL A 4 0.81 -10.80 0.50
C VAL A 4 0.36 -11.14 -0.92
N LEU A 5 0.87 -12.23 -1.49
CA LEU A 5 0.43 -12.73 -2.79
C LEU A 5 -1.03 -13.19 -2.74
N ASP A 6 -1.43 -13.89 -1.68
CA ASP A 6 -2.83 -14.30 -1.50
C ASP A 6 -3.75 -13.09 -1.29
N TRP A 7 -3.36 -12.13 -0.45
CA TRP A 7 -4.10 -10.88 -0.29
C TRP A 7 -4.19 -10.04 -1.57
N SER A 8 -3.15 -10.08 -2.42
CA SER A 8 -3.18 -9.43 -3.73
C SER A 8 -4.19 -10.08 -4.67
N ARG A 9 -4.43 -11.41 -4.54
CA ARG A 9 -5.44 -12.14 -5.32
C ARG A 9 -6.86 -11.91 -4.81
N GLU A 10 -7.03 -11.70 -3.50
CA GLU A 10 -8.33 -11.35 -2.90
C GLU A 10 -8.78 -9.94 -3.28
N ALA A 11 -7.83 -9.03 -3.46
CA ALA A 11 -8.11 -7.63 -3.69
C ALA A 11 -8.67 -7.41 -5.11
N SER A 12 -9.89 -6.89 -5.19
CA SER A 12 -10.54 -6.49 -6.45
C SER A 12 -10.90 -5.01 -6.42
N LYS A 13 -11.24 -4.44 -7.59
CA LYS A 13 -11.59 -3.01 -7.70
C LYS A 13 -12.76 -2.62 -6.77
N ASP A 14 -13.69 -3.54 -6.54
CA ASP A 14 -14.87 -3.36 -5.68
C ASP A 14 -14.77 -4.18 -4.38
N GLY A 15 -13.60 -4.80 -4.15
CA GLY A 15 -13.33 -5.67 -3.02
C GLY A 15 -12.66 -4.94 -1.86
N PRO A 16 -12.45 -5.67 -0.75
CA PRO A 16 -11.89 -5.11 0.46
C PRO A 16 -10.44 -4.67 0.26
N THR A 17 -10.04 -3.59 0.94
CA THR A 17 -8.65 -3.11 0.85
C THR A 17 -7.73 -3.96 1.71
N ARG A 18 -7.05 -4.93 1.10
CA ARG A 18 -6.09 -5.79 1.83
C ARG A 18 -4.69 -5.21 1.96
N LEU A 19 -4.25 -4.46 0.94
CA LEU A 19 -2.88 -3.97 0.83
C LEU A 19 -2.88 -2.44 0.75
N LEU A 20 -2.12 -1.80 1.64
CA LEU A 20 -1.93 -0.35 1.66
C LEU A 20 -0.51 0.01 1.22
N ASP A 21 -0.41 0.60 0.03
CA ASP A 21 0.83 1.17 -0.49
C ASP A 21 1.01 2.60 0.03
N VAL A 22 2.06 2.82 0.81
CA VAL A 22 2.38 4.14 1.38
C VAL A 22 3.57 4.85 0.73
N ARG A 23 3.91 4.47 -0.50
CA ARG A 23 4.90 5.17 -1.33
C ARG A 23 4.34 6.48 -1.88
N THR A 24 5.17 7.22 -2.62
CA THR A 24 4.71 8.38 -3.39
C THR A 24 3.81 7.95 -4.55
N ALA A 25 3.02 8.88 -5.09
CA ALA A 25 2.18 8.59 -6.25
C ALA A 25 3.00 8.13 -7.46
N GLY A 26 4.18 8.71 -7.68
CA GLY A 26 5.08 8.35 -8.78
C GLY A 26 5.61 6.92 -8.66
N GLU A 27 5.96 6.49 -7.43
CA GLU A 27 6.35 5.10 -7.16
C GLU A 27 5.17 4.13 -7.39
N TYR A 28 3.96 4.49 -6.95
CA TYR A 28 2.75 3.67 -7.13
C TYR A 28 2.36 3.48 -8.60
N VAL A 29 2.36 4.57 -9.38
CA VAL A 29 2.02 4.52 -10.82
C VAL A 29 3.18 4.08 -11.71
N GLY A 30 4.37 3.85 -11.16
CA GLY A 30 5.53 3.36 -11.89
C GLY A 30 6.26 4.39 -12.73
N THR A 31 6.03 5.69 -12.52
CA THR A 31 6.82 6.76 -13.16
C THR A 31 8.13 7.05 -12.42
N ASP A 32 8.22 6.69 -11.13
CA ASP A 32 9.46 6.68 -10.34
C ASP A 32 9.84 5.21 -10.05
N VAL A 33 10.71 4.65 -10.89
CA VAL A 33 11.09 3.23 -10.83
C VAL A 33 12.29 3.03 -9.91
N ARG A 34 12.09 2.28 -8.81
CA ARG A 34 13.09 2.04 -7.76
C ARG A 34 13.41 0.56 -7.52
N ALA A 35 12.98 -0.30 -8.42
CA ALA A 35 13.29 -1.73 -8.45
C ALA A 35 13.44 -2.16 -9.92
N ALA A 36 13.59 -3.46 -10.21
CA ALA A 36 13.62 -3.95 -11.58
C ALA A 36 12.35 -3.60 -12.38
N ARG A 37 11.21 -3.39 -11.71
CA ARG A 37 9.92 -3.03 -12.32
C ARG A 37 9.25 -1.87 -11.58
N GLY A 38 8.57 -1.00 -12.33
CA GLY A 38 7.70 0.05 -11.83
C GLY A 38 6.26 -0.46 -11.61
N GLY A 39 5.44 0.32 -10.92
CA GLY A 39 4.05 0.00 -10.62
C GLY A 39 3.83 -0.35 -9.16
N HIS A 40 2.79 -1.12 -8.87
CA HIS A 40 2.40 -1.53 -7.52
C HIS A 40 1.88 -2.97 -7.47
N ILE A 41 1.67 -3.48 -6.25
CA ILE A 41 1.11 -4.81 -6.02
C ILE A 41 -0.36 -4.79 -6.46
N PRO A 42 -0.83 -5.75 -7.29
CA PRO A 42 -2.22 -5.78 -7.72
C PRO A 42 -3.20 -5.72 -6.55
N GLY A 43 -4.23 -4.89 -6.70
CA GLY A 43 -5.26 -4.67 -5.69
C GLY A 43 -4.85 -3.78 -4.51
N ALA A 44 -3.60 -3.30 -4.46
CA ALA A 44 -3.19 -2.33 -3.44
C ALA A 44 -3.87 -0.96 -3.63
N ARG A 45 -4.30 -0.36 -2.51
CA ARG A 45 -4.73 1.04 -2.47
C ARG A 45 -3.58 1.93 -2.06
N HIS A 46 -3.54 3.12 -2.65
CA HIS A 46 -2.45 4.08 -2.45
C HIS A 46 -2.84 5.21 -1.50
N ARG A 47 -2.02 5.42 -0.47
CA ARG A 47 -2.00 6.65 0.33
C ARG A 47 -0.61 7.01 0.78
N ASN A 48 -0.14 8.19 0.41
CA ASN A 48 1.23 8.60 0.69
C ASN A 48 1.44 8.68 2.22
N PHE A 49 2.59 8.20 2.71
CA PHE A 49 2.91 8.31 4.13
C PHE A 49 2.88 9.76 4.65
N GLU A 50 3.11 10.74 3.76
CA GLU A 50 2.99 12.17 4.07
C GLU A 50 1.59 12.57 4.53
N ASP A 51 0.55 11.82 4.13
CA ASP A 51 -0.82 12.02 4.60
C ASP A 51 -0.98 11.64 6.08
N LEU A 52 -0.04 10.88 6.65
CA LEU A 52 -0.05 10.43 8.05
C LEU A 52 0.67 11.40 8.99
N VAL A 53 1.47 12.31 8.43
CA VAL A 53 2.27 13.28 9.19
C VAL A 53 1.75 14.71 8.99
N ALA A 54 1.87 15.52 10.03
CA ALA A 54 1.59 16.95 9.99
C ALA A 54 2.75 17.70 9.36
N ALA A 55 2.53 18.99 9.03
CA ALA A 55 3.53 19.83 8.37
C ALA A 55 4.81 20.05 9.22
N ASP A 56 4.72 19.89 10.54
CA ASP A 56 5.85 19.97 11.47
C ASP A 56 6.60 18.63 11.65
N GLY A 57 6.20 17.60 10.89
CA GLY A 57 6.79 16.27 10.95
C GLY A 57 6.26 15.38 12.08
N THR A 58 5.33 15.87 12.91
CA THR A 58 4.69 15.04 13.93
C THR A 58 3.66 14.10 13.30
N LEU A 59 3.37 12.99 14.00
CA LEU A 59 2.30 12.09 13.58
C LEU A 59 0.93 12.78 13.79
N ARG A 60 0.06 12.71 12.78
CA ARG A 60 -1.33 13.19 12.93
C ARG A 60 -2.08 12.36 13.98
N PRO A 61 -3.08 12.92 14.67
CA PRO A 61 -3.94 12.15 15.55
C PRO A 61 -4.51 10.92 14.83
N THR A 62 -4.54 9.77 15.51
CA THR A 62 -5.00 8.50 14.94
C THR A 62 -6.33 8.63 14.22
N GLU A 63 -7.30 9.34 14.81
CA GLU A 63 -8.62 9.52 14.20
C GLU A 63 -8.60 10.32 12.91
N GLN A 64 -7.69 11.28 12.79
CA GLN A 64 -7.50 12.02 11.55
C GLN A 64 -6.93 11.12 10.47
N VAL A 65 -5.96 10.26 10.82
CA VAL A 65 -5.40 9.27 9.89
C VAL A 65 -6.49 8.31 9.40
N LEU A 66 -7.28 7.75 10.32
CA LEU A 66 -8.38 6.85 9.96
C LEU A 66 -9.44 7.54 9.09
N ALA A 67 -9.74 8.82 9.35
CA ALA A 67 -10.65 9.61 8.52
C ALA A 67 -10.09 9.84 7.11
N ILE A 68 -8.81 10.15 6.97
CA ILE A 68 -8.13 10.30 5.68
C ILE A 68 -8.22 8.99 4.89
N LEU A 69 -7.90 7.86 5.53
CA LEU A 69 -8.01 6.54 4.89
C LEU A 69 -9.45 6.25 4.44
N ARG A 70 -10.45 6.43 5.30
CA ARG A 70 -11.87 6.21 4.92
C ARG A 70 -12.33 7.13 3.79
N GLY A 71 -11.93 8.41 3.81
CA GLY A 71 -12.19 9.36 2.72
C GLY A 71 -11.57 8.98 1.37
N SER A 72 -10.66 7.98 1.38
CA SER A 72 -10.03 7.39 0.20
C SER A 72 -10.81 6.25 -0.45
N GLY A 73 -11.82 5.73 0.23
CA GLY A 73 -12.31 4.38 -0.03
C GLY A 73 -11.40 3.26 0.51
N VAL A 74 -10.50 3.56 1.47
CA VAL A 74 -9.76 2.54 2.22
C VAL A 74 -10.48 2.34 3.55
N ASP A 75 -11.03 1.15 3.78
CA ASP A 75 -11.44 0.75 5.13
C ASP A 75 -10.19 0.27 5.91
N PRO A 76 -9.74 1.01 6.94
CA PRO A 76 -8.56 0.63 7.72
C PRO A 76 -8.69 -0.75 8.37
N ALA A 77 -9.90 -1.15 8.75
CA ALA A 77 -10.15 -2.43 9.42
C ALA A 77 -9.96 -3.65 8.51
N GLU A 78 -9.93 -3.45 7.20
CA GLU A 78 -9.74 -4.51 6.21
C GLU A 78 -8.30 -4.70 5.77
N VAL A 79 -7.41 -3.74 6.12
CA VAL A 79 -6.00 -3.73 5.75
C VAL A 79 -5.27 -4.86 6.47
N ARG A 80 -4.61 -5.72 5.69
CA ARG A 80 -3.81 -6.85 6.17
C ARG A 80 -2.31 -6.59 6.07
N ALA A 81 -1.88 -5.78 5.11
CA ALA A 81 -0.49 -5.35 5.04
C ALA A 81 -0.32 -3.90 4.62
N THR A 82 0.63 -3.22 5.26
CA THR A 82 1.22 -1.98 4.75
C THR A 82 2.54 -2.29 4.05
N TYR A 83 2.89 -1.56 3.00
CA TYR A 83 4.20 -1.66 2.37
C TYR A 83 4.66 -0.34 1.77
N CYS A 84 5.96 -0.21 1.58
CA CYS A 84 6.53 0.90 0.83
C CYS A 84 7.66 0.43 -0.09
N GLN A 85 8.81 1.10 -0.12
CA GLN A 85 9.99 0.59 -0.83
C GLN A 85 10.70 -0.50 -0.03
N GLY A 86 11.15 -0.19 1.19
CA GLY A 86 11.87 -1.12 2.08
C GLY A 86 11.33 -1.06 3.51
N ALA A 87 10.01 -1.11 3.66
CA ALA A 87 9.26 -1.16 4.92
C ALA A 87 9.41 0.01 5.93
N VAL A 88 10.27 1.02 5.72
CA VAL A 88 10.43 2.14 6.66
C VAL A 88 9.15 2.99 6.79
N ARG A 89 8.64 3.53 5.68
CA ARG A 89 7.36 4.29 5.68
C ARG A 89 6.17 3.40 6.06
N ALA A 90 6.23 2.12 5.67
CA ALA A 90 5.19 1.14 5.99
C ALA A 90 5.08 0.86 7.49
N ALA A 91 6.22 0.85 8.21
CA ALA A 91 6.26 0.67 9.65
C ALA A 91 5.54 1.80 10.39
N LEU A 92 5.61 3.04 9.91
CA LEU A 92 4.84 4.15 10.47
C LEU A 92 3.32 3.93 10.30
N ALA A 93 2.89 3.58 9.09
CA ALA A 93 1.48 3.27 8.81
C ALA A 93 0.99 2.08 9.65
N TRP A 94 1.80 1.02 9.73
CA TRP A 94 1.52 -0.13 10.57
C TRP A 94 1.40 0.25 12.04
N PHE A 95 2.31 1.07 12.57
CA PHE A 95 2.27 1.53 13.96
C PHE A 95 0.96 2.27 14.27
N VAL A 96 0.52 3.16 13.38
CA VAL A 96 -0.76 3.88 13.55
C VAL A 96 -1.93 2.92 13.56
N LEU A 97 -2.01 2.00 12.60
CA LEU A 97 -3.14 1.08 12.46
C LEU A 97 -3.17 0.03 13.57
N HIS A 98 -2.02 -0.58 13.87
CA HIS A 98 -1.90 -1.66 14.83
C HIS A 98 -1.85 -1.16 16.27
N GLU A 99 -0.84 -0.35 16.61
CA GLU A 99 -0.57 0.05 17.99
C GLU A 99 -1.53 1.13 18.48
N LEU A 100 -1.85 2.12 17.64
CA LEU A 100 -2.66 3.26 18.06
C LEU A 100 -4.17 3.05 17.82
N ALA A 101 -4.55 2.40 16.72
CA ALA A 101 -5.95 2.14 16.38
C ALA A 101 -6.44 0.74 16.80
N GLY A 102 -5.56 -0.13 17.29
CA GLY A 102 -5.91 -1.46 17.78
C GLY A 102 -6.31 -2.47 16.68
N LEU A 103 -5.94 -2.21 15.42
CA LEU A 103 -6.23 -3.11 14.30
C LEU A 103 -5.17 -4.21 14.24
N THR A 104 -5.31 -5.21 15.10
CA THR A 104 -4.26 -6.23 15.34
C THR A 104 -3.96 -7.17 14.17
N GLU A 105 -4.81 -7.13 13.14
CA GLU A 105 -4.70 -8.00 11.97
C GLU A 105 -3.74 -7.46 10.90
N VAL A 106 -3.33 -6.19 11.00
CA VAL A 106 -2.43 -5.56 10.02
C VAL A 106 -0.97 -5.88 10.31
N LYS A 107 -0.23 -6.23 9.27
CA LYS A 107 1.22 -6.50 9.30
C LYS A 107 1.99 -5.45 8.51
N SER A 108 3.26 -5.21 8.86
CA SER A 108 4.19 -4.49 7.99
C SER A 108 4.87 -5.50 7.06
N TYR A 109 4.66 -5.37 5.75
CA TYR A 109 5.32 -6.25 4.79
C TYR A 109 6.80 -5.85 4.63
N GLY A 110 7.67 -6.55 5.35
CA GLY A 110 9.11 -6.28 5.41
C GLY A 110 9.81 -6.26 4.05
N GLY A 111 9.47 -7.20 3.15
CA GLY A 111 10.04 -7.25 1.80
C GLY A 111 9.64 -6.04 0.94
N SER A 112 8.42 -5.53 1.12
CA SER A 112 7.93 -4.32 0.46
C SER A 112 8.12 -4.34 -1.07
N TRP A 113 8.18 -3.19 -1.73
CA TRP A 113 8.41 -3.10 -3.17
C TRP A 113 9.82 -3.51 -3.59
N GLU A 114 10.80 -3.48 -2.68
CA GLU A 114 12.16 -3.95 -2.98
C GLU A 114 12.21 -5.45 -3.21
N GLU A 115 11.55 -6.27 -2.38
CA GLU A 115 11.35 -7.69 -2.69
C GLU A 115 10.41 -7.83 -3.89
N TRP A 116 9.20 -7.27 -3.78
CA TRP A 116 8.15 -7.53 -4.75
C TRP A 116 8.55 -7.09 -6.15
N GLY A 117 9.04 -5.86 -6.34
CA GLY A 117 9.42 -5.29 -7.63
C GLY A 117 10.63 -5.95 -8.29
N ASN A 118 11.50 -6.64 -7.52
CA ASN A 118 12.65 -7.38 -8.07
C ASN A 118 12.38 -8.87 -8.34
N ARG A 119 11.27 -9.42 -7.85
CA ARG A 119 10.89 -10.83 -8.05
C ARG A 119 10.23 -11.11 -9.41
N PRO A 120 10.83 -11.84 -10.35
CA PRO A 120 10.27 -12.01 -11.70
C PRO A 120 8.89 -12.70 -11.73
N ASP A 121 8.55 -13.47 -10.70
CA ASP A 121 7.30 -14.21 -10.54
C ASP A 121 6.17 -13.40 -9.88
N SER A 122 6.47 -12.22 -9.33
CA SER A 122 5.44 -11.41 -8.67
C SER A 122 4.61 -10.63 -9.71
N PRO A 123 3.27 -10.60 -9.58
CA PRO A 123 2.44 -9.82 -10.49
C PRO A 123 2.54 -8.33 -10.18
N VAL A 124 2.46 -7.49 -11.20
CA VAL A 124 2.61 -6.03 -11.09
C VAL A 124 1.44 -5.36 -11.78
N THR A 125 0.95 -4.25 -11.23
CA THR A 125 0.00 -3.36 -11.90
C THR A 125 0.67 -2.03 -12.20
N SER A 126 0.58 -1.59 -13.45
CA SER A 126 0.98 -0.25 -13.88
C SER A 126 -0.16 0.40 -14.66
N PRO A 127 -0.45 1.71 -14.49
CA PRO A 127 -1.50 2.42 -15.23
C PRO A 127 -1.27 2.55 -16.76
N GLY A 128 -0.40 1.74 -17.36
CA GLY A 128 -0.25 1.59 -18.81
C GLY A 128 -0.85 0.30 -19.40
N GLU A 129 -1.25 -0.68 -18.59
CA GLU A 129 -1.68 -2.01 -19.09
C GLU A 129 -3.21 -2.23 -19.02
N GLY A 130 -3.99 -1.15 -18.98
CA GLY A 130 -5.45 -1.19 -18.84
C GLY A 130 -6.26 -0.60 -20.00
N SER A 131 -5.64 -0.27 -21.14
CA SER A 131 -6.37 0.28 -22.31
C SER A 131 -6.15 -0.44 -23.64
N GLU A 132 -5.62 -1.67 -23.65
CA GLU A 132 -5.66 -2.53 -24.82
C GLU A 132 -6.58 -3.72 -24.56
N ALA A 133 -7.88 -3.42 -24.49
CA ALA A 133 -8.93 -4.41 -24.68
C ALA A 133 -9.49 -4.22 -26.10
N SER A 134 -9.32 -5.28 -26.90
CA SER A 134 -10.11 -5.65 -28.08
C SER A 134 -10.15 -4.67 -29.27
N ASP A 135 -9.39 -5.03 -30.31
CA ASP A 135 -9.88 -5.06 -31.70
C ASP A 135 -9.84 -6.51 -32.21
#